data_AF-A0A1I7IK59-F1
#
_entry.id   AF-A0A1I7IK59-F1
#
_cell.length_a   1.000
_cell.length_b   1.000
_cell.length_c   1.000
_cell.angle_alpha   90.00
_cell.angle_beta   90.00
_cell.angle_gamma   90.00
#
_symmetry.space_group_name_H-M   'P 1'
#
loop_
_entity.id
_entity.type
_entity.pdbx_description
1 polymer ?
#
loop_
_entity_poly.entity_id
_entity_poly.type
_entity_poly.pdbx_seq_one_letter_code
_entity_poly.pdbx_strand_id
1 'polypeptide(L)'
;MKFQSTRGLEAGIKSAEAIIRGIAKDGGLYVPESFPNLYDSLKKEKSLSYEELAFKIIKEFFSDINEEEVKKLMNALTTDGVYEVSDKVKEFVNEFYGNFATEEEVAETIKNVYQNKNYLMDTHTAVAETVYEKYVKDSKDNRKVLIASTASPYKFPRSICSALDIDVDKINDFEVIDKLCEVTKVQVPVNLKGLDKKPVLHDEVWDKDEMEEALLSYLK
;
A
#
# COMPACT_ATOMS: atom_id res chain seq x y z
N MET A 1 -19.15 -6.23 -14.73
CA MET A 1 -18.61 -7.28 -13.85
C MET A 1 -19.22 -7.20 -12.47
N LYS A 2 -19.29 -8.33 -11.76
CA LYS A 2 -19.68 -8.44 -10.36
C LYS A 2 -18.56 -9.11 -9.57
N PHE A 3 -18.56 -8.88 -8.27
CA PHE A 3 -17.56 -9.34 -7.34
C PHE A 3 -18.19 -10.25 -6.28
N GLN A 4 -17.39 -11.20 -5.81
CA GLN A 4 -17.72 -12.15 -4.76
C GLN A 4 -16.60 -12.20 -3.72
N SER A 5 -16.94 -12.65 -2.51
CA SER A 5 -15.94 -12.91 -1.47
C SER A 5 -15.12 -14.15 -1.81
N THR A 6 -13.82 -14.11 -1.55
CA THR A 6 -12.93 -15.29 -1.58
C THR A 6 -13.35 -16.40 -0.61
N ARG A 7 -14.24 -16.12 0.36
CA ARG A 7 -14.79 -17.09 1.31
C ARG A 7 -16.23 -17.51 0.98
N GLY A 8 -16.81 -16.96 -0.09
CA GLY A 8 -18.06 -17.43 -0.69
C GLY A 8 -19.37 -16.99 -0.02
N LEU A 9 -19.36 -16.16 1.03
CA LEU A 9 -20.61 -15.73 1.70
C LEU A 9 -21.27 -14.50 1.04
N GLU A 10 -20.59 -13.81 0.14
CA GLU A 10 -21.13 -12.68 -0.62
C GLU A 10 -20.80 -12.82 -2.11
N ALA A 11 -21.77 -12.47 -2.98
CA ALA A 11 -21.65 -12.44 -4.44
C ALA A 11 -22.57 -11.36 -5.01
N GLY A 12 -22.45 -11.06 -6.31
CA GLY A 12 -23.26 -10.07 -7.01
C GLY A 12 -22.94 -8.62 -6.66
N ILE A 13 -21.82 -8.37 -5.97
CA ILE A 13 -21.42 -7.05 -5.48
C ILE A 13 -20.90 -6.21 -6.65
N LYS A 14 -21.29 -4.93 -6.71
CA LYS A 14 -20.79 -3.99 -7.72
C LYS A 14 -19.34 -3.60 -7.40
N SER A 15 -18.55 -3.24 -8.41
CA SER A 15 -17.13 -2.86 -8.23
C SER A 15 -16.96 -1.68 -7.27
N ALA A 16 -17.72 -0.60 -7.44
CA ALA A 16 -17.64 0.57 -6.56
C ALA A 16 -18.03 0.21 -5.12
N GLU A 17 -19.02 -0.66 -4.94
CA GLU A 17 -19.43 -1.15 -3.63
C GLU A 17 -18.34 -2.02 -2.98
N ALA A 18 -17.70 -2.91 -3.75
CA ALA A 18 -16.59 -3.73 -3.28
C ALA A 18 -15.40 -2.85 -2.82
N ILE A 19 -15.06 -1.81 -3.58
CA ILE A 19 -14.00 -0.83 -3.23
C ILE A 19 -14.34 -0.11 -1.92
N ILE A 20 -15.54 0.46 -1.81
CA ILE A 20 -15.96 1.23 -0.63
C ILE A 20 -15.97 0.35 0.63
N ARG A 21 -16.40 -0.91 0.50
CA ARG A 21 -16.41 -1.85 1.62
C ARG A 21 -15.00 -2.27 2.04
N GLY A 22 -14.06 -2.37 1.09
CA GLY A 22 -12.67 -2.79 1.30
C GLY A 22 -12.51 -4.28 1.62
N ILE A 23 -13.29 -4.81 2.57
CA ILE A 23 -13.31 -6.23 2.98
C ILE A 23 -14.74 -6.78 2.90
N ALA A 24 -14.87 -8.06 2.58
CA ALA A 24 -16.16 -8.75 2.64
C ALA A 24 -16.60 -8.98 4.09
N LYS A 25 -17.91 -9.11 4.33
CA LYS A 25 -18.49 -9.29 5.67
C LYS A 25 -17.99 -10.55 6.38
N ASP A 26 -17.56 -11.54 5.60
CA ASP A 26 -16.98 -12.79 6.10
C ASP A 26 -15.46 -12.70 6.32
N GLY A 27 -14.86 -11.52 6.19
CA GLY A 27 -13.42 -11.29 6.29
C GLY A 27 -12.62 -11.78 5.09
N GLY A 28 -13.28 -12.16 3.99
CA GLY A 28 -12.65 -12.43 2.70
C GLY A 28 -12.33 -11.15 1.91
N LEU A 29 -11.57 -11.30 0.82
CA LEU A 29 -11.34 -10.23 -0.15
C LEU A 29 -12.41 -10.29 -1.24
N TYR A 30 -12.72 -9.16 -1.85
CA TYR A 30 -13.54 -9.15 -3.07
C TYR A 30 -12.68 -9.50 -4.28
N VAL A 31 -13.13 -10.48 -5.04
CA VAL A 31 -12.56 -10.85 -6.34
C VAL A 31 -13.66 -10.87 -7.39
N PRO A 32 -13.34 -10.66 -8.67
CA PRO A 32 -14.30 -10.86 -9.75
C PRO A 32 -14.95 -12.25 -9.68
N GLU A 33 -16.24 -12.34 -9.98
CA GLU A 33 -16.92 -13.63 -10.15
C GLU A 33 -16.34 -14.44 -11.32
N SER A 34 -15.79 -13.74 -12.31
CA SER A 34 -15.02 -14.31 -13.40
C SER A 34 -13.95 -13.31 -13.84
N PHE A 35 -12.77 -13.82 -14.19
CA PHE A 35 -11.71 -12.99 -14.77
C PHE A 35 -11.96 -12.83 -16.27
N PRO A 36 -11.88 -11.59 -16.80
CA PRO A 36 -12.05 -11.37 -18.23
C PRO A 36 -10.83 -11.92 -18.98
N ASN A 37 -11.03 -12.64 -20.08
CA ASN A 37 -9.94 -13.03 -20.97
C ASN A 37 -9.53 -11.85 -21.85
N LEU A 38 -8.64 -11.00 -21.32
CA LEU A 38 -8.15 -9.81 -22.01
C LEU A 38 -6.88 -10.06 -22.82
N TYR A 39 -6.13 -11.11 -22.52
CA TYR A 39 -4.84 -11.33 -23.18
C TYR A 39 -4.99 -11.54 -24.68
N ASP A 40 -5.95 -12.37 -25.10
CA ASP A 40 -6.14 -12.69 -26.52
C ASP A 40 -6.60 -11.50 -27.37
N SER A 41 -7.32 -10.55 -26.77
CA SER A 41 -7.74 -9.32 -27.44
C SER A 41 -6.60 -8.30 -27.46
N LEU A 42 -5.96 -8.06 -26.30
CA LEU A 42 -4.92 -7.04 -26.15
C LEU A 42 -3.63 -7.38 -26.91
N LYS A 43 -3.24 -8.66 -27.00
CA LYS A 43 -2.00 -9.07 -27.72
C LYS A 43 -2.02 -8.74 -29.22
N LYS A 44 -3.22 -8.57 -29.79
CA LYS A 44 -3.44 -8.22 -31.20
C LYS A 44 -3.32 -6.72 -31.44
N GLU A 45 -3.34 -5.91 -30.40
CA GLU A 45 -3.41 -4.46 -30.44
C GLU A 45 -2.13 -3.83 -29.88
N LYS A 46 -1.00 -4.11 -30.53
CA LYS A 46 0.33 -3.68 -30.07
C LYS A 46 0.59 -2.17 -30.19
N SER A 47 -0.30 -1.44 -30.86
CA SER A 47 -0.16 0.00 -31.09
C SER A 47 -0.91 0.85 -30.06
N LEU A 48 -1.57 0.24 -29.07
CA LEU A 48 -2.28 0.98 -28.03
C LEU A 48 -1.29 1.80 -27.20
N SER A 49 -1.66 3.04 -26.90
CA SER A 49 -0.98 3.79 -25.85
C SER A 49 -1.21 3.12 -24.49
N TYR A 50 -0.38 3.45 -23.50
CA TYR A 50 -0.54 2.94 -22.14
C TYR A 50 -1.95 3.25 -21.58
N GLU A 51 -2.48 4.43 -21.90
CA GLU A 51 -3.76 4.93 -21.42
C GLU A 51 -4.95 4.25 -22.13
N GLU A 52 -4.83 3.98 -23.43
CA GLU A 52 -5.82 3.19 -24.16
C GLU A 52 -5.85 1.75 -23.63
N LEU A 53 -4.68 1.17 -23.38
CA LEU A 53 -4.54 -0.14 -22.73
C LEU A 53 -5.16 -0.13 -21.33
N ALA A 54 -4.83 0.86 -20.51
CA ALA A 54 -5.37 1.03 -19.16
C ALA A 54 -6.89 1.17 -19.17
N PHE A 55 -7.45 2.03 -20.05
CA PHE A 55 -8.89 2.18 -20.21
C PHE A 55 -9.56 0.84 -20.59
N LYS A 56 -8.98 0.10 -21.54
CA LYS A 56 -9.51 -1.21 -21.96
C LYS A 56 -9.50 -2.24 -20.83
N ILE A 57 -8.49 -2.22 -19.96
CA ILE A 57 -8.44 -3.12 -18.80
C ILE A 57 -9.46 -2.66 -17.75
N ILE A 58 -9.43 -1.38 -17.35
CA ILE A 58 -10.25 -0.82 -16.27
C ILE A 58 -11.75 -1.05 -16.54
N LYS A 59 -12.25 -0.77 -17.76
CA LYS A 59 -13.69 -0.90 -18.06
C LYS A 59 -14.25 -2.31 -17.84
N GLU A 60 -13.41 -3.34 -17.97
CA GLU A 60 -13.82 -4.74 -17.87
C GLU A 60 -14.03 -5.15 -16.40
N PHE A 61 -13.24 -4.58 -15.50
CA PHE A 61 -13.36 -4.79 -14.05
C PHE A 61 -14.37 -3.84 -13.40
N PHE A 62 -14.47 -2.59 -13.87
CA PHE A 62 -15.22 -1.51 -13.22
C PHE A 62 -16.42 -1.05 -14.06
N SER A 63 -17.31 -1.98 -14.40
CA SER A 63 -18.44 -1.71 -15.32
C SER A 63 -19.57 -0.85 -14.75
N ASP A 64 -19.46 -0.40 -13.50
CA ASP A 64 -20.41 0.49 -12.83
C ASP A 64 -19.89 1.92 -12.71
N ILE A 65 -18.78 2.23 -13.39
CA ILE A 65 -18.21 3.57 -13.53
C ILE A 65 -18.56 4.13 -14.92
N ASN A 66 -18.78 5.44 -15.02
CA ASN A 66 -19.10 6.10 -16.29
C ASN A 66 -17.90 6.05 -17.26
N GLU A 67 -18.02 5.28 -18.34
CA GLU A 67 -16.97 5.12 -19.35
C GLU A 67 -16.56 6.44 -20.03
N GLU A 68 -17.53 7.32 -20.31
CA GLU A 68 -17.25 8.60 -20.97
C GLU A 68 -16.42 9.51 -20.06
N GLU A 69 -16.74 9.51 -18.76
CA GLU A 69 -15.98 10.25 -17.76
C GLU A 69 -14.55 9.69 -17.63
N VAL A 70 -14.38 8.37 -17.54
CA VAL A 70 -13.05 7.75 -17.47
C VAL A 70 -12.23 8.05 -18.73
N LYS A 71 -12.82 7.92 -19.93
CA LYS A 71 -12.14 8.26 -21.19
C LYS A 71 -11.68 9.72 -21.21
N LYS A 72 -12.54 10.63 -20.78
CA LYS A 72 -12.22 12.07 -20.71
C LYS A 72 -11.05 12.33 -19.77
N LEU A 73 -11.06 11.73 -18.58
CA LEU A 73 -9.98 11.90 -17.59
C LEU A 73 -8.65 11.32 -18.09
N MET A 74 -8.66 10.13 -18.71
CA MET A 74 -7.47 9.51 -19.28
C MET A 74 -6.91 10.31 -20.46
N ASN A 75 -7.78 10.87 -21.30
CA ASN A 75 -7.36 11.73 -22.40
C ASN A 75 -6.70 13.01 -21.89
N ALA A 76 -7.29 13.70 -20.91
CA ALA A 76 -6.69 14.89 -20.29
C ALA A 76 -5.33 14.58 -19.64
N LEU A 77 -5.22 13.45 -18.92
CA LEU A 77 -3.94 13.00 -18.38
C LEU A 77 -2.87 12.81 -19.47
N THR A 78 -3.28 12.30 -20.64
CA THR A 78 -2.38 12.07 -21.78
C THR A 78 -1.96 13.37 -22.45
N THR A 79 -2.90 14.28 -22.72
CA THR A 79 -2.64 15.49 -23.51
C THR A 79 -2.03 16.61 -22.68
N ASP A 80 -2.49 16.75 -21.44
CA ASP A 80 -2.21 17.91 -20.58
C ASP A 80 -1.31 17.53 -19.39
N GLY A 81 -1.09 16.23 -19.15
CA GLY A 81 -0.34 15.70 -18.00
C GLY A 81 -1.11 15.79 -16.67
N VAL A 82 -2.33 16.33 -16.69
CA VAL A 82 -3.19 16.55 -15.52
C VAL A 82 -4.64 16.29 -15.90
N TYR A 83 -5.47 15.92 -14.93
CA TYR A 83 -6.91 15.91 -15.09
C TYR A 83 -7.58 16.57 -13.88
N GLU A 84 -8.79 17.06 -14.08
CA GLU A 84 -9.62 17.60 -13.02
C GLU A 84 -10.86 16.72 -12.83
N VAL A 85 -11.10 16.31 -11.59
CA VAL A 85 -12.29 15.53 -11.22
C VAL A 85 -13.51 16.45 -11.12
N SER A 86 -14.72 15.87 -11.24
CA SER A 86 -15.96 16.63 -11.14
C SER A 86 -16.14 17.30 -9.76
N ASP A 87 -16.90 18.38 -9.69
CA ASP A 87 -17.13 19.10 -8.42
C ASP A 87 -17.76 18.21 -7.36
N LYS A 88 -18.61 17.25 -7.77
CA LYS A 88 -19.15 16.21 -6.88
C LYS A 88 -18.03 15.37 -6.22
N VAL A 89 -16.99 15.02 -6.97
CA VAL A 89 -15.84 14.29 -6.41
C VAL A 89 -15.02 15.19 -5.51
N LYS A 90 -14.82 16.47 -5.86
CA LYS A 90 -14.13 17.43 -4.99
C LYS A 90 -14.85 17.61 -3.66
N GLU A 91 -16.17 17.76 -3.68
CA GLU A 91 -17.02 17.84 -2.49
C GLU A 91 -16.86 16.61 -1.60
N PHE A 92 -16.87 15.41 -2.19
CA PHE A 92 -16.63 14.17 -1.45
C PHE A 92 -15.21 14.09 -0.87
N VAL A 93 -14.18 14.46 -1.63
CA VAL A 93 -12.78 14.45 -1.16
C VAL A 93 -12.57 15.44 -0.01
N ASN A 94 -13.31 16.55 0.02
CA ASN A 94 -13.27 17.51 1.13
C ASN A 94 -13.78 16.94 2.48
N GLU A 95 -14.43 15.77 2.48
CA GLU A 95 -14.74 15.04 3.72
C GLU A 95 -13.49 14.39 4.36
N PHE A 96 -12.37 14.30 3.63
CA PHE A 96 -11.13 13.69 4.06
C PHE A 96 -10.05 14.75 4.30
N TYR A 97 -9.21 14.52 5.30
CA TYR A 97 -7.98 15.28 5.50
C TYR A 97 -6.78 14.45 5.02
N GLY A 98 -6.00 15.00 4.10
CA GLY A 98 -4.77 14.39 3.59
C GLY A 98 -3.57 15.31 3.80
N ASN A 99 -2.45 14.74 4.24
CA ASN A 99 -1.19 15.45 4.42
C ASN A 99 -0.02 14.47 4.22
N PHE A 100 1.21 14.95 4.32
CA PHE A 100 2.44 14.16 4.19
C PHE A 100 3.35 14.34 5.41
N ALA A 101 4.37 13.49 5.52
CA ALA A 101 5.44 13.62 6.50
C ALA A 101 6.79 13.42 5.79
N THR A 102 7.80 14.22 6.13
CA THR A 102 9.18 14.01 5.65
C THR A 102 9.87 12.91 6.46
N GLU A 103 11.00 12.41 5.97
CA GLU A 103 11.78 11.40 6.70
C GLU A 103 12.26 11.92 8.06
N GLU A 104 12.62 13.20 8.14
CA GLU A 104 13.04 13.85 9.38
C GLU A 104 11.88 13.97 10.37
N GLU A 105 10.70 14.39 9.91
CA GLU A 105 9.50 14.46 10.77
C GLU A 105 9.12 13.07 11.30
N VAL A 106 9.19 12.04 10.44
CA VAL A 106 8.92 10.65 10.82
C VAL A 106 9.92 10.17 11.89
N ALA A 107 11.22 10.43 11.70
CA ALA A 107 12.25 10.05 12.66
C ALA A 107 12.05 10.75 14.02
N GLU A 108 11.75 12.06 14.00
CA GLU A 108 11.46 12.84 15.21
C GLU A 108 10.21 12.33 15.93
N THR A 109 9.12 12.03 15.21
CA THR A 109 7.90 11.46 15.78
C THR A 109 8.16 10.11 16.44
N ILE A 110 8.90 9.20 15.80
CA ILE A 110 9.27 7.89 16.38
C ILE A 110 10.03 8.09 17.69
N LYS A 111 11.05 8.95 17.69
CA LYS A 111 11.87 9.25 18.87
C LYS A 111 11.04 9.84 19.99
N ASN A 112 10.23 10.86 19.71
CA ASN A 112 9.42 11.55 20.70
C ASN A 112 8.36 10.63 21.32
N VAL A 113 7.68 9.81 20.51
CA VAL A 113 6.66 8.89 21.02
C VAL A 113 7.30 7.76 21.83
N TYR A 114 8.43 7.23 21.38
CA TYR A 114 9.15 6.22 22.14
C TYR A 114 9.63 6.77 23.50
N GLN A 115 10.24 7.96 23.54
CA GLN A 115 10.74 8.56 24.78
C GLN A 115 9.63 8.97 25.75
N ASN A 116 8.52 9.52 25.24
CA ASN A 116 7.47 10.08 26.09
C ASN A 116 6.36 9.08 26.44
N LYS A 117 6.07 8.11 25.57
CA LYS A 117 4.97 7.15 25.73
C LYS A 117 5.46 5.69 25.87
N ASN A 118 6.76 5.43 25.74
CA ASN A 118 7.33 4.08 25.73
C ASN A 118 6.66 3.15 24.71
N TYR A 119 6.23 3.72 23.57
CA TYR A 119 5.62 2.99 22.47
C TYR A 119 6.51 3.07 21.23
N LEU A 120 6.98 1.92 20.76
CA LEU A 120 7.81 1.82 19.57
C LEU A 120 6.94 1.55 18.34
N MET A 121 6.87 2.54 17.45
CA MET A 121 6.11 2.43 16.21
C MET A 121 7.02 2.18 15.01
N ASP A 122 6.45 1.65 13.93
CA ASP A 122 7.13 1.57 12.65
C ASP A 122 7.02 2.92 11.88
N THR A 123 7.73 3.04 10.76
CA THR A 123 7.74 4.26 9.95
C THR A 123 6.36 4.61 9.37
N HIS A 124 5.51 3.64 9.03
CA HIS A 124 4.19 3.89 8.44
C HIS A 124 3.20 4.40 9.51
N THR A 125 3.23 3.81 10.70
CA THR A 125 2.46 4.32 11.85
C THR A 125 2.92 5.72 12.22
N ALA A 126 4.22 6.01 12.15
CA ALA A 126 4.77 7.33 12.42
C ALA A 126 4.27 8.39 11.45
N VAL A 127 4.19 8.11 10.15
CA VAL A 127 3.56 9.03 9.17
C VAL A 127 2.14 9.40 9.62
N ALA A 128 1.35 8.43 10.10
CA ALA A 128 -0.01 8.70 10.56
C ALA A 128 -0.05 9.57 11.84
N GLU A 129 0.84 9.33 12.81
CA GLU A 129 0.96 10.17 14.02
C GLU A 129 1.42 11.58 13.66
N THR A 130 2.43 11.75 12.80
CA THR A 130 2.89 13.07 12.33
C THR A 130 1.76 13.83 11.62
N VAL A 131 1.03 13.17 10.72
CA VAL A 131 -0.11 13.78 10.01
C VAL A 131 -1.24 14.12 10.99
N TYR A 132 -1.46 13.31 12.02
CA TYR A 132 -2.43 13.61 13.07
C TYR A 132 -2.03 14.86 13.87
N GLU A 133 -0.75 15.03 14.22
CA GLU A 133 -0.25 16.24 14.88
C GLU A 133 -0.49 17.50 14.02
N LYS A 134 -0.23 17.40 12.70
CA LYS A 134 -0.55 18.47 11.73
C LYS A 134 -2.05 18.75 11.66
N TYR A 135 -2.88 17.70 11.59
CA TYR A 135 -4.35 17.82 11.59
C TYR A 135 -4.86 18.58 12.80
N VAL A 136 -4.43 18.22 14.01
CA VAL A 136 -4.85 18.89 15.26
C VAL A 136 -4.40 20.35 15.24
N LYS A 137 -3.18 20.62 14.78
CA LYS A 137 -2.64 21.98 14.68
C LYS A 137 -3.46 22.85 13.72
N ASP A 138 -3.83 22.32 12.56
CA ASP A 138 -4.52 23.06 11.50
C ASP A 138 -6.01 23.22 11.79
N SER A 139 -6.68 22.15 12.22
CA SER A 139 -8.14 22.11 12.41
C SER A 139 -8.61 22.53 13.80
N LYS A 140 -7.73 22.44 14.81
CA LYS A 140 -8.06 22.54 16.25
C LYS A 140 -9.04 21.47 16.74
N ASP A 141 -9.30 20.44 15.95
CA ASP A 141 -10.13 19.31 16.35
C ASP A 141 -9.33 18.37 17.25
N ASN A 142 -9.82 18.17 18.48
CA ASN A 142 -9.20 17.33 19.51
C ASN A 142 -10.02 16.07 19.83
N ARG A 143 -10.91 15.64 18.91
CA ARG A 143 -11.62 14.37 19.06
C ARG A 143 -10.63 13.21 19.13
N LYS A 144 -11.03 12.14 19.82
CA LYS A 144 -10.21 10.92 19.91
C LYS A 144 -10.03 10.32 18.51
N VAL A 145 -8.79 9.97 18.17
CA VAL A 145 -8.41 9.35 16.91
C VAL A 145 -7.93 7.92 17.15
N LEU A 146 -8.26 7.03 16.21
CA LEU A 146 -7.69 5.69 16.12
C LEU A 146 -6.68 5.69 14.97
N ILE A 147 -5.41 5.44 15.28
CA ILE A 147 -4.36 5.26 14.27
C ILE A 147 -4.22 3.76 13.99
N ALA A 148 -4.34 3.39 12.73
CA ALA A 148 -4.06 2.03 12.28
C ALA A 148 -2.54 1.83 12.25
N SER A 149 -2.01 1.02 13.17
CA SER A 149 -0.61 0.61 13.13
C SER A 149 -0.44 -0.53 12.12
N THR A 150 0.12 -0.21 10.96
CA THR A 150 0.07 -1.06 9.76
C THR A 150 1.21 -2.06 9.65
N ALA A 151 2.32 -1.84 10.37
CA ALA A 151 3.43 -2.78 10.41
C ALA A 151 4.11 -2.83 11.77
N SER A 152 4.87 -3.90 12.00
CA SER A 152 5.77 -4.01 13.14
C SER A 152 7.03 -3.17 12.89
N PRO A 153 7.61 -2.50 13.92
CA PRO A 153 8.89 -1.80 13.78
C PRO A 153 10.02 -2.73 13.29
N TYR A 154 9.91 -4.03 13.54
CA TYR A 154 10.86 -5.05 13.09
C TYR A 154 10.85 -5.33 11.58
N LYS A 155 9.90 -4.76 10.81
CA LYS A 155 9.96 -4.79 9.35
C LYS A 155 10.91 -3.73 8.77
N PHE A 156 11.27 -2.71 9.57
CA PHE A 156 12.12 -1.59 9.14
C PHE A 156 13.23 -1.28 10.18
N PRO A 157 13.97 -2.30 10.67
CA PRO A 157 14.76 -2.18 11.90
C PRO A 157 15.86 -1.11 11.80
N ARG A 158 16.50 -0.95 10.62
CA ARG A 158 17.52 0.09 10.40
C ARG A 158 16.95 1.50 10.50
N SER A 159 15.79 1.75 9.88
CA SER A 159 15.13 3.06 9.95
C SER A 159 14.74 3.41 11.39
N ILE A 160 14.27 2.42 12.15
CA ILE A 160 13.93 2.61 13.57
C ILE A 160 15.19 2.85 14.41
N CYS A 161 16.26 2.10 14.19
CA CYS A 161 17.55 2.34 14.84
C CYS A 161 18.08 3.74 14.56
N SER A 162 18.04 4.18 13.30
CA SER A 162 18.44 5.54 12.90
C SER A 162 17.62 6.61 13.60
N ALA A 163 16.29 6.46 13.67
CA ALA A 163 15.41 7.42 14.35
C ALA A 163 15.69 7.51 15.87
N LEU A 164 16.22 6.44 16.46
CA LEU A 164 16.57 6.36 17.88
C LEU A 164 18.05 6.62 18.16
N ASP A 165 18.83 7.08 17.17
CA ASP A 165 20.27 7.31 17.27
C ASP A 165 21.07 6.04 17.69
N ILE A 166 20.63 4.86 17.24
CA ILE A 166 21.31 3.58 17.48
C ILE A 166 22.20 3.25 16.28
N ASP A 167 23.51 3.20 16.49
CA ASP A 167 24.49 2.83 15.45
C ASP A 167 24.38 1.34 15.08
N VAL A 168 24.15 1.07 13.80
CA VAL A 168 23.96 -0.27 13.22
C VAL A 168 24.66 -0.45 11.86
N ASP A 169 25.58 0.44 11.50
CA ASP A 169 26.17 0.48 10.15
C ASP A 169 27.06 -0.75 9.85
N LYS A 170 27.62 -1.38 10.88
CA LYS A 170 28.61 -2.46 10.75
C LYS A 170 28.07 -3.86 11.03
N ILE A 171 26.76 -3.99 11.15
CA ILE A 171 26.12 -5.26 11.50
C ILE A 171 25.08 -5.65 10.44
N ASN A 172 24.81 -6.94 10.30
CA ASN A 172 23.83 -7.45 9.35
C ASN A 172 22.39 -7.26 9.84
N ASP A 173 21.39 -7.43 8.97
CA ASP A 173 19.98 -7.11 9.28
C ASP A 173 19.40 -7.90 10.46
N PHE A 174 19.84 -9.14 10.69
CA PHE A 174 19.40 -9.92 11.85
C PHE A 174 20.05 -9.42 13.15
N GLU A 175 21.32 -9.00 13.09
CA GLU A 175 21.98 -8.34 14.22
C GLU A 175 21.32 -6.98 14.54
N VAL A 176 20.83 -6.24 13.54
CA VAL A 176 20.05 -5.01 13.76
C VAL A 176 18.77 -5.31 14.56
N ILE A 177 18.05 -6.38 14.21
CA ILE A 177 16.85 -6.82 14.92
C ILE A 177 17.16 -7.13 16.39
N ASP A 178 18.23 -7.88 16.64
CA ASP A 178 18.67 -8.21 18.01
C ASP A 178 19.06 -6.95 18.79
N LYS A 179 19.79 -6.03 18.13
CA LYS A 179 20.19 -4.75 18.75
C LYS A 179 19.00 -3.88 19.10
N LEU A 180 18.02 -3.77 18.19
CA LEU A 180 16.78 -3.05 18.42
C LEU A 180 16.01 -3.63 19.61
N CYS A 181 15.91 -4.96 19.69
CA CYS A 181 15.29 -5.66 20.83
C CYS A 181 16.05 -5.41 22.14
N GLU A 182 17.38 -5.43 22.11
CA GLU A 182 18.24 -5.17 23.27
C GLU A 182 17.98 -3.77 23.84
N VAL A 183 17.94 -2.74 22.98
CA VAL A 183 17.78 -1.35 23.38
C VAL A 183 16.34 -1.05 23.78
N THR A 184 15.36 -1.49 23.00
CA THR A 184 13.96 -1.09 23.18
C THR A 184 13.16 -2.01 24.10
N LYS A 185 13.66 -3.22 24.37
CA LYS A 185 12.98 -4.27 25.13
C LYS A 185 11.65 -4.74 24.51
N VAL A 186 11.31 -4.29 23.31
CA VAL A 186 10.13 -4.76 22.56
C VAL A 186 10.44 -6.15 22.01
N GLN A 187 9.54 -7.12 22.17
CA GLN A 187 9.83 -8.50 21.73
C GLN A 187 9.80 -8.63 20.21
N VAL A 188 10.80 -9.35 19.67
CA VAL A 188 10.82 -9.72 18.24
C VAL A 188 9.65 -10.66 17.92
N PRO A 189 8.86 -10.36 16.86
CA PRO A 189 7.79 -11.23 16.38
C PRO A 189 8.26 -12.66 16.11
N VAL A 190 7.43 -13.64 16.47
CA VAL A 190 7.77 -15.08 16.38
C VAL A 190 8.12 -15.50 14.94
N ASN A 191 7.47 -14.89 13.95
CA ASN A 191 7.68 -15.16 12.52
C ASN A 191 9.06 -14.71 11.99
N LEU A 192 9.76 -13.82 12.69
CA LEU A 192 11.12 -13.40 12.34
C LEU A 192 12.19 -14.25 13.01
N LYS A 193 11.85 -14.98 14.08
CA LYS A 193 12.81 -15.82 14.80
C LYS A 193 13.27 -16.99 13.94
N GLY A 194 14.58 -17.14 13.77
CA GLY A 194 15.17 -18.23 13.00
C GLY A 194 14.99 -18.09 11.49
N LEU A 195 14.55 -16.92 11.00
CA LEU A 195 14.42 -16.66 9.57
C LEU A 195 15.80 -16.65 8.87
N ASP A 196 16.84 -16.25 9.59
CA ASP A 196 18.26 -16.32 9.21
C ASP A 196 18.75 -17.75 8.91
N LYS A 197 18.08 -18.76 9.46
CA LYS A 197 18.43 -20.18 9.32
C LYS A 197 17.61 -20.89 8.25
N LYS A 198 16.63 -20.22 7.65
CA LYS A 198 15.79 -20.82 6.61
C LYS A 198 16.53 -20.81 5.27
N PRO A 199 16.33 -21.82 4.42
CA PRO A 199 16.86 -21.80 3.06
C PRO A 199 16.24 -20.63 2.28
N VAL A 200 17.08 -19.94 1.50
CA VAL A 200 16.63 -18.95 0.52
C VAL A 200 16.04 -19.71 -0.67
N LEU A 201 14.82 -19.38 -1.08
CA LEU A 201 14.11 -20.03 -2.19
C LEU A 201 14.20 -19.26 -3.52
N HIS A 202 14.51 -17.97 -3.44
CA HIS A 202 14.63 -17.06 -4.59
C HIS A 202 16.03 -16.45 -4.55
N ASP A 203 16.96 -17.09 -5.22
CA ASP A 203 18.39 -16.74 -5.25
C ASP A 203 18.88 -16.32 -6.66
N GLU A 204 17.96 -16.21 -7.62
CA GLU A 204 18.22 -15.73 -8.97
C GLU A 204 18.05 -14.21 -9.08
N VAL A 205 18.86 -13.60 -9.94
CA VAL A 205 18.76 -12.19 -10.34
C VAL A 205 18.71 -12.15 -11.86
N TRP A 206 17.70 -11.46 -12.39
CA TRP A 206 17.42 -11.35 -13.83
C TRP A 206 17.42 -9.89 -14.23
N ASP A 207 17.93 -9.59 -15.43
CA ASP A 207 17.82 -8.25 -15.98
C ASP A 207 16.38 -7.96 -16.43
N LYS A 208 16.03 -6.67 -16.51
CA LYS A 208 14.68 -6.24 -16.93
C LYS A 208 14.26 -6.86 -18.27
N ASP A 209 15.21 -7.00 -19.18
CA ASP A 209 14.99 -7.50 -20.54
C ASP A 209 14.77 -9.03 -20.57
N GLU A 210 15.06 -9.71 -19.46
CA GLU A 210 14.93 -11.17 -19.29
C GLU A 210 13.67 -11.56 -18.49
N MET A 211 12.81 -10.59 -18.15
CA MET A 211 11.65 -10.82 -17.28
C MET A 211 10.68 -11.89 -17.82
N GLU A 212 10.50 -11.98 -19.14
CA GLU A 212 9.66 -13.03 -19.76
C GLU A 212 10.25 -14.42 -19.51
N GLU A 213 11.56 -14.59 -19.72
CA GLU A 213 12.25 -15.86 -19.49
C GLU A 213 12.23 -16.26 -18.02
N ALA A 214 12.49 -15.29 -17.12
CA ALA A 214 12.39 -15.49 -15.68
C ALA A 214 11.00 -15.99 -15.27
N LEU A 215 9.92 -15.36 -15.75
CA LEU A 215 8.56 -15.80 -15.42
C LEU A 215 8.26 -17.22 -15.97
N LEU A 216 8.68 -17.50 -17.20
CA LEU A 216 8.50 -18.82 -17.82
C LEU A 216 9.27 -19.92 -17.08
N SER A 217 10.39 -19.60 -16.42
CA SER A 217 11.18 -20.57 -15.65
C SER A 217 10.41 -21.08 -14.41
N TYR A 218 9.60 -20.23 -13.77
CA TYR A 218 8.82 -20.55 -12.56
C TYR A 218 7.45 -21.20 -12.84
N LEU A 219 6.92 -21.09 -14.05
CA LEU A 219 5.57 -21.59 -14.41
C LEU A 219 5.53 -23.08 -14.82
N LYS A 220 6.55 -23.87 -14.46
CA LYS A 220 6.62 -25.31 -14.76
C LYS A 220 5.66 -26.17 -13.94
#